data_AF-A0A2N6CU17-F1
#
_entry.id   AF-A0A2N6CU17-F1
#
_cell.length_a   1.000
_cell.length_b   1.000
_cell.length_c   1.000
_cell.angle_alpha   90.00
_cell.angle_beta   90.00
_cell.angle_gamma   90.00
#
_symmetry.space_group_name_H-M   'P 1'
#
loop_
_entity.id
_entity.type
_entity.pdbx_description
1 polymer ?
#
loop_
_entity_poly.entity_id
_entity_poly.type
_entity_poly.pdbx_seq_one_letter_code
_entity_poly.pdbx_strand_id
1 'polypeptide(L)'
;MAEEVVRHIDVAEQSYFAGDVKQAKRSVVSAYFGVFEERKMEAAMRMELGARHTYQVERQFGDLRKTIQKGLDGAEVSAIADSIRLAMRRDAALLDQAGIPLEVFRVNQ
;
A
#
# COMPACT_ATOMS: atom_id res chain seq x y z
N MET A 1 2.71 10.40 3.24
CA MET A 1 2.87 9.31 2.25
C MET A 1 1.91 8.17 2.55
N ALA A 2 1.93 7.59 3.77
CA ALA A 2 0.99 6.55 4.17
C ALA A 2 -0.49 6.88 3.93
N GLU A 3 -0.96 8.06 4.35
CA GLU A 3 -2.36 8.47 4.10
C GLU A 3 -2.70 8.63 2.60
N GLU A 4 -1.71 8.81 1.73
CA GLU A 4 -1.94 8.86 0.29
C GLU A 4 -2.08 7.47 -0.31
N VAL A 5 -1.28 6.50 0.16
CA VAL A 5 -1.49 5.08 -0.12
C VAL A 5 -2.90 4.67 0.31
N VAL A 6 -3.29 5.02 1.55
CA VAL A 6 -4.63 4.75 2.10
C VAL A 6 -5.73 5.30 1.19
N ARG A 7 -5.62 6.56 0.75
CA ARG A 7 -6.60 7.15 -0.17
C ARG A 7 -6.71 6.38 -1.49
N HIS A 8 -5.59 5.93 -2.06
CA HIS A 8 -5.65 5.10 -3.26
C HIS A 8 -6.31 3.74 -3.01
N ILE A 9 -6.10 3.13 -1.83
CA ILE A 9 -6.78 1.89 -1.44
C ILE A 9 -8.29 2.11 -1.24
N ASP A 10 -8.69 3.24 -0.64
CA ASP A 10 -10.11 3.62 -0.51
C ASP A 10 -10.77 3.76 -1.88
N VAL A 11 -10.11 4.45 -2.82
CA VAL A 11 -10.61 4.58 -4.19
C VAL A 11 -10.65 3.23 -4.90
N ALA A 12 -9.68 2.34 -4.66
CA ALA A 12 -9.67 1.01 -5.24
C ALA A 12 -10.90 0.19 -4.81
N GLU A 13 -11.17 0.17 -3.51
CA GLU A 13 -12.33 -0.50 -2.92
C GLU A 13 -13.65 0.09 -3.41
N GLN A 14 -13.80 1.42 -3.37
CA GLN A 14 -15.01 2.10 -3.87
C GLN A 14 -15.27 1.81 -5.35
N SER A 15 -14.21 1.86 -6.18
CA SER A 15 -14.33 1.58 -7.61
C SER A 15 -14.72 0.11 -7.86
N TYR A 16 -14.21 -0.81 -7.03
CA TYR A 16 -14.59 -2.22 -7.11
C TYR A 16 -16.09 -2.40 -6.84
N PHE A 17 -16.60 -1.83 -5.75
CA PHE A 17 -18.03 -1.91 -5.40
C PHE A 17 -18.94 -1.18 -6.38
N ALA A 18 -18.42 -0.18 -7.11
CA ALA A 18 -19.12 0.47 -8.22
C ALA A 18 -19.07 -0.34 -9.53
N GLY A 19 -18.39 -1.49 -9.56
CA GLY A 19 -18.22 -2.33 -10.76
C GLY A 19 -17.12 -1.86 -11.72
N ASP A 20 -16.40 -0.78 -11.41
CA ASP A 20 -15.26 -0.33 -12.22
C ASP A 20 -13.97 -1.04 -11.80
N VAL A 21 -13.87 -2.32 -12.17
CA VAL A 21 -12.69 -3.16 -11.94
C VAL A 21 -11.43 -2.55 -12.55
N LYS A 22 -11.55 -1.81 -13.67
CA LYS A 22 -10.40 -1.21 -14.36
C LYS A 22 -9.82 -0.08 -13.52
N GLN A 23 -10.66 0.80 -12.97
CA GLN A 23 -10.22 1.86 -12.06
C GLN A 23 -9.73 1.29 -10.72
N ALA A 24 -10.42 0.28 -10.18
CA ALA A 24 -10.00 -0.38 -8.95
C ALA A 24 -8.54 -0.88 -9.05
N LYS A 25 -8.22 -1.60 -10.13
CA LYS A 25 -6.84 -2.06 -10.39
C LYS A 25 -5.84 -0.92 -10.59
N ARG A 26 -6.22 0.14 -11.30
CA ARG A 26 -5.35 1.32 -11.48
C ARG A 26 -5.01 1.95 -10.14
N SER A 27 -5.99 2.10 -9.26
CA SER A 27 -5.78 2.69 -7.93
C SER A 27 -4.83 1.85 -7.07
N VAL A 28 -4.93 0.51 -7.09
CA VAL A 28 -3.95 -0.36 -6.39
C VAL A 28 -2.54 -0.19 -6.95
N VAL A 29 -2.40 -0.10 -8.28
CA VAL A 29 -1.10 0.14 -8.96
C VAL A 29 -0.53 1.51 -8.58
N SER A 30 -1.36 2.56 -8.53
CA SER A 30 -0.93 3.89 -8.09
C SER A 30 -0.52 3.92 -6.61
N ALA A 31 -1.24 3.20 -5.74
CA ALA A 31 -0.89 3.06 -4.33
C ALA A 31 0.51 2.46 -4.16
N TYR A 32 0.80 1.39 -4.91
CA TYR A 32 2.09 0.70 -4.85
C TYR A 32 3.21 1.49 -5.54
N PHE A 33 3.14 1.64 -6.87
CA PHE A 33 4.25 2.18 -7.65
C PHE A 33 4.40 3.70 -7.45
N GLY A 34 3.29 4.45 -7.44
CA GLY A 34 3.34 5.92 -7.41
C GLY A 34 3.57 6.53 -6.02
N VAL A 35 3.37 5.76 -4.95
CA VAL A 35 3.48 6.28 -3.58
C VAL A 35 4.37 5.39 -2.73
N PHE A 36 4.02 4.11 -2.56
CA PHE A 36 4.75 3.21 -1.65
C PHE A 36 6.21 2.99 -2.08
N GLU A 37 6.44 2.69 -3.36
CA GLU A 37 7.77 2.46 -3.93
C GLU A 37 8.46 3.77 -4.33
N GLU A 38 7.87 4.56 -5.24
CA GLU A 38 8.50 5.77 -5.81
C GLU A 38 8.86 6.82 -4.75
N ARG A 39 8.06 6.94 -3.70
CA ARG A 39 8.30 7.88 -2.61
C ARG A 39 9.06 7.26 -1.43
N LYS A 40 9.68 6.10 -1.65
CA LYS A 40 10.67 5.45 -0.77
C LYS A 40 10.13 5.00 0.59
N MET A 41 8.81 4.85 0.72
CA MET A 41 8.22 4.30 1.93
C MET A 41 8.58 2.81 2.10
N GLU A 42 8.64 2.04 1.01
CA GLU A 42 9.12 0.65 1.01
C GLU A 42 10.55 0.57 1.55
N ALA A 43 11.45 1.42 1.04
CA ALA A 43 12.86 1.44 1.46
C ALA A 43 13.00 1.79 2.95
N ALA A 44 12.30 2.82 3.42
CA ALA A 44 12.28 3.19 4.82
C ALA A 44 11.77 2.04 5.71
N MET A 45 10.65 1.42 5.31
CA MET A 45 10.08 0.27 6.00
C MET A 45 11.06 -0.92 6.03
N ARG A 46 11.74 -1.20 4.92
CA ARG A 46 12.71 -2.31 4.81
C ARG A 46 13.90 -2.11 5.73
N MET A 47 14.39 -0.89 5.87
CA MET A 47 15.53 -0.57 6.72
C MET A 47 15.17 -0.64 8.21
N GLU A 48 14.03 -0.05 8.60
CA GLU A 48 13.67 0.07 10.01
C GLU A 48 12.88 -1.12 10.56
N LEU A 49 11.94 -1.64 9.77
CA LEU A 49 11.02 -2.71 10.18
C LEU A 49 11.43 -4.08 9.62
N GLY A 50 12.43 -4.09 8.74
CA GLY A 50 13.06 -5.29 8.21
C GLY A 50 12.39 -5.85 6.94
N ALA A 51 13.20 -6.43 6.07
CA ALA A 51 12.77 -6.94 4.77
C ALA A 51 11.63 -7.97 4.81
N ARG A 52 11.55 -8.79 5.86
CA ARG A 52 10.47 -9.76 6.02
C ARG A 52 9.12 -9.07 6.22
N HIS A 53 9.08 -8.03 7.04
CA HIS A 53 7.86 -7.26 7.30
C HIS A 53 7.43 -6.52 6.03
N THR A 54 8.36 -5.82 5.38
CA THR A 54 8.09 -5.10 4.12
C THR A 54 7.53 -6.04 3.05
N TYR A 55 8.12 -7.22 2.87
CA TYR A 55 7.62 -8.20 1.91
C TYR A 55 6.18 -8.65 2.20
N GLN A 56 5.80 -8.78 3.48
CA GLN A 56 4.42 -9.13 3.84
C GLN A 56 3.44 -8.01 3.45
N VAL A 57 3.83 -6.75 3.63
CA VAL A 57 3.03 -5.59 3.23
C VAL A 57 2.95 -5.49 1.69
N GLU A 58 4.08 -5.61 0.98
CA GLU A 58 4.14 -5.62 -0.49
C GLU A 58 3.20 -6.66 -1.10
N ARG A 59 3.20 -7.87 -0.52
CA ARG A 59 2.34 -8.96 -0.96
C ARG A 59 0.86 -8.61 -0.93
N GLN A 60 0.40 -7.82 0.03
CA GLN A 60 -1.01 -7.46 0.15
C GLN A 60 -1.51 -6.62 -1.03
N PHE A 61 -0.68 -5.73 -1.59
CA PHE A 61 -1.04 -5.00 -2.81
C PHE A 61 -1.22 -5.95 -4.01
N GLY A 62 -0.32 -6.92 -4.14
CA GLY A 62 -0.41 -7.94 -5.18
C GLY A 62 -1.65 -8.83 -5.03
N ASP A 63 -1.96 -9.22 -3.80
CA ASP A 63 -3.13 -10.04 -3.47
C ASP A 63 -4.43 -9.26 -3.71
N LEU A 64 -4.54 -8.01 -3.27
CA LEU A 64 -5.68 -7.13 -3.54
C LEU A 64 -5.94 -6.97 -5.04
N ARG A 65 -4.89 -6.69 -5.83
CA ARG A 65 -5.01 -6.52 -7.29
C ARG A 65 -5.52 -7.80 -7.96
N LYS A 66 -5.08 -8.98 -7.49
CA LYS A 66 -5.52 -10.28 -8.01
C LYS A 66 -6.98 -10.55 -7.64
N THR A 67 -7.38 -10.29 -6.39
CA THR A 67 -8.76 -10.48 -5.91
C THR A 67 -9.73 -9.61 -6.70
N ILE A 68 -9.40 -8.33 -6.89
CA ILE A 68 -10.15 -7.40 -7.74
C ILE A 68 -10.26 -7.93 -9.18
N GLN A 69 -9.15 -8.41 -9.77
CA GLN A 69 -9.14 -8.90 -11.16
C GLN A 69 -10.02 -10.14 -11.36
N LYS A 70 -10.08 -11.02 -10.35
CA LYS A 70 -10.91 -12.22 -10.41
C LYS A 70 -12.40 -11.93 -10.15
N GLY A 71 -12.75 -10.73 -9.67
CA GLY A 71 -14.12 -10.38 -9.29
C GLY A 71 -14.64 -11.24 -8.12
N LEU A 72 -13.75 -11.59 -7.19
CA LEU A 72 -14.08 -12.43 -6.03
C LEU A 72 -14.88 -11.66 -4.97
N ASP A 73 -15.24 -12.34 -3.88
CA ASP A 73 -16.05 -11.81 -2.79
C ASP A 73 -15.62 -10.39 -2.34
N GLY A 74 -16.57 -9.45 -2.31
CA GLY A 74 -16.34 -8.09 -1.82
C GLY A 74 -15.83 -8.05 -0.39
N ALA A 75 -16.20 -9.04 0.45
CA ALA A 75 -15.67 -9.15 1.80
C ALA A 75 -14.15 -9.41 1.80
N GLU A 76 -13.63 -10.19 0.85
CA GLU A 76 -12.19 -10.44 0.71
C GLU A 76 -11.46 -9.18 0.25
N VAL A 77 -12.04 -8.43 -0.70
CA VAL A 77 -11.50 -7.13 -1.14
C VAL A 77 -11.39 -6.17 0.04
N SER A 78 -12.45 -6.02 0.84
CA SER A 78 -12.46 -5.16 2.02
C SER A 78 -11.45 -5.61 3.07
N ALA A 79 -11.36 -6.91 3.35
CA ALA A 79 -10.41 -7.44 4.34
C ALA A 79 -8.95 -7.15 3.96
N ILE A 80 -8.57 -7.33 2.69
CA ILE A 80 -7.21 -7.03 2.24
C ILE A 80 -6.96 -5.51 2.24
N ALA A 81 -7.92 -4.71 1.76
CA ALA A 81 -7.84 -3.24 1.77
C ALA A 81 -7.63 -2.70 3.19
N ASP A 82 -8.41 -3.18 4.17
CA ASP A 82 -8.26 -2.82 5.57
C ASP A 82 -6.91 -3.21 6.14
N SER A 83 -6.40 -4.39 5.80
CA SER A 83 -5.07 -4.80 6.26
C SER A 83 -3.97 -3.87 5.73
N ILE A 84 -4.06 -3.43 4.47
CA ILE A 84 -3.10 -2.48 3.89
C ILE A 84 -3.22 -1.13 4.63
N ARG A 85 -4.43 -0.62 4.83
CA ARG A 85 -4.66 0.65 5.54
C ARG A 85 -4.08 0.64 6.95
N LEU A 86 -4.31 -0.45 7.69
CA LEU A 86 -3.77 -0.62 9.04
C LEU A 86 -2.24 -0.68 9.03
N ALA A 87 -1.65 -1.47 8.14
CA ALA A 87 -0.19 -1.57 8.00
C ALA A 87 0.43 -0.19 7.70
N MET A 88 -0.12 0.54 6.73
CA MET A 88 0.40 1.87 6.35
C MET A 88 0.42 2.85 7.52
N ARG A 89 -0.67 2.93 8.29
CA ARG A 89 -0.76 3.84 9.44
C ARG A 89 0.17 3.44 10.58
N ARG A 90 0.17 2.14 10.91
CA ARG A 90 1.01 1.61 11.99
C ARG A 90 2.49 1.80 11.67
N ASP A 91 2.90 1.43 10.46
CA ASP A 91 4.30 1.45 10.07
C ASP A 91 4.81 2.87 9.89
N ALA A 92 3.98 3.79 9.36
CA ALA A 92 4.33 5.22 9.35
C ALA A 92 4.59 5.76 10.76
N ALA A 93 3.74 5.43 11.73
CA ALA A 93 3.95 5.86 13.11
C ALA A 93 5.24 5.29 13.72
N LEU A 94 5.66 4.08 13.34
CA LEU A 94 6.93 3.50 13.77
C LEU A 94 8.13 4.18 13.10
N LEU A 95 8.04 4.49 11.81
CA LEU A 95 9.07 5.23 11.08
C LEU A 95 9.25 6.66 11.63
N ASP A 96 8.16 7.33 11.96
CA ASP A 96 8.19 8.67 12.59
C ASP A 96 8.85 8.61 13.97
N GLN A 97 8.57 7.58 14.78
CA GLN A 97 9.20 7.36 16.09
C GLN A 97 10.70 7.05 15.99
N ALA A 98 11.14 6.38 14.93
CA ALA A 98 12.55 6.11 14.68
C ALA A 98 13.35 7.38 14.31
N GLY A 99 12.69 8.52 14.13
CA GLY A 99 13.35 9.81 13.83
C GLY A 99 13.97 9.84 12.43
N ILE A 100 13.54 8.94 11.55
CA ILE A 100 14.03 8.80 10.19
C ILE A 100 13.39 9.90 9.33
N PRO A 101 14.15 10.91 8.87
CA PRO A 101 13.59 11.87 7.94
C PRO A 101 13.43 11.18 6.59
N LEU A 102 12.20 11.15 6.07
CA LEU A 102 11.86 10.53 4.78
C LEU A 102 12.72 11.05 3.60
N GLU A 103 13.34 12.23 3.75
CA GLU A 103 14.25 12.82 2.76
C GLU A 103 15.64 12.16 2.70
N VAL A 104 16.07 11.41 3.73
CA VAL A 104 17.44 10.86 3.84
C VAL A 104 17.67 9.67 2.90
N PHE A 105 16.61 9.07 2.35
CA PHE A 105 16.71 7.93 1.44
C PHE A 105 17.08 8.31 -0.01
N ARG A 106 17.70 9.47 -0.26
CA ARG A 106 18.32 9.80 -1.55
C ARG A 106 19.51 8.88 -1.83
N VAL A 107 19.26 7.69 -2.37
CA VAL A 107 20.28 6.95 -3.11
C VAL A 107 20.54 7.74 -4.39
N ASN A 108 21.78 8.21 -4.57
CA ASN A 108 22.25 8.71 -5.86
C ASN A 108 21.97 7.64 -6.92
N GLN A 109 21.13 7.98 -7.89
CA GLN A 109 20.99 7.19 -9.12
C GLN A 109 22.25 7.36 -9.98
#